data_AF-A0A7T1MKD3-F1
#
_entry.id   AF-A0A7T1MKD3-F1
#
_cell.length_a   1.000
_cell.length_b   1.000
_cell.length_c   1.000
_cell.angle_alpha   90.00
_cell.angle_beta   90.00
_cell.angle_gamma   90.00
#
_symmetry.space_group_name_H-M   'P 1'
#
loop_
_entity.id
_entity.type
_entity.pdbx_description
1 polymer ?
#
loop_
_entity_poly.entity_id
_entity_poly.type
_entity_poly.pdbx_seq_one_letter_code
_entity_poly.pdbx_strand_id
1 'polypeptide(L)' 'MTDPSSSFNPGLVVLVVSVLFCLTTLFFGTKGGYYDTDAYDGNGTAH' A
#
# COMPACT_ATOMS: atom_id res chain seq x y z
N MET A 1 18.54 18.03 -32.73
CA MET A 1 18.93 18.15 -31.30
C MET A 1 17.82 17.52 -30.49
N THR A 2 18.11 16.57 -29.61
CA THR A 2 17.18 16.08 -28.59
C THR A 2 17.49 16.85 -27.32
N ASP A 3 16.55 17.66 -26.82
CA ASP A 3 16.78 18.46 -25.62
C ASP A 3 16.86 17.55 -24.38
N PRO A 4 17.92 17.65 -23.55
CA PRO A 4 18.10 16.80 -22.37
C PRO A 4 17.22 17.23 -21.17
N SER A 5 16.14 17.99 -21.41
CA SER A 5 15.23 18.48 -20.40
C SER A 5 14.30 17.37 -19.89
N SER A 6 14.75 16.69 -18.83
CA SER A 6 13.97 15.91 -17.85
C SER A 6 12.81 15.10 -18.42
N SER A 7 13.10 13.88 -18.88
CA SER A 7 12.08 12.87 -19.23
C SER A 7 11.36 12.34 -17.97
N PHE A 8 10.46 13.15 -17.39
CA PHE A 8 9.51 12.66 -16.39
C PHE A 8 8.45 11.79 -17.09
N ASN A 9 8.46 10.49 -16.80
CA ASN A 9 7.47 9.53 -17.33
C ASN A 9 6.41 9.23 -16.25
N PRO A 10 5.22 9.86 -16.29
CA PRO A 10 4.18 9.65 -15.30
C PRO A 10 3.65 8.20 -15.27
N GLY A 11 3.64 7.51 -16.41
CA GLY A 11 3.17 6.13 -16.50
C GLY A 11 4.06 5.17 -15.71
N LEU A 12 5.38 5.35 -15.78
CA LEU A 12 6.33 4.56 -14.99
C LEU A 12 6.16 4.84 -13.49
N VAL A 13 5.99 6.12 -13.10
CA VAL A 13 5.76 6.52 -11.71
C VAL A 13 4.52 5.83 -11.14
N VAL A 14 3.40 5.87 -11.87
CA VAL A 14 2.16 5.19 -11.44
C VAL A 14 2.40 3.69 -11.29
N LEU A 15 3.04 3.05 -12.27
CA LEU A 15 3.33 1.61 -12.21
C LEU A 15 4.14 1.23 -10.96
N VAL A 16 5.23 1.96 -10.69
CA VAL A 16 6.09 1.70 -9.52
C VAL A 16 5.33 1.93 -8.23
N VAL A 17 4.57 3.04 -8.12
CA VAL A 17 3.80 3.35 -6.91
C VAL A 17 2.69 2.32 -6.69
N SER A 18 1.98 1.89 -7.72
CA SER A 18 0.94 0.85 -7.60
C SER A 18 1.52 -0.48 -7.14
N VAL A 19 2.68 -0.91 -7.67
CA VAL A 19 3.34 -2.14 -7.23
C VAL A 19 3.76 -2.02 -5.77
N LEU A 20 4.41 -0.92 -5.38
CA LEU A 20 4.80 -0.69 -3.98
C LEU A 20 3.58 -0.62 -3.04
N PHE A 21 2.48 -0.01 -3.47
CA PHE A 21 1.23 0.02 -2.73
C PHE A 21 0.66 -1.39 -2.50
N CYS A 22 0.61 -2.23 -3.53
CA CYS A 22 0.15 -3.61 -3.39
C CYS A 22 1.05 -4.42 -2.44
N LEU A 23 2.37 -4.31 -2.60
CA LEU A 23 3.32 -5.03 -1.73
C LEU A 23 3.24 -4.56 -0.27
N THR A 24 3.09 -3.25 -0.05
CA THR A 24 2.96 -2.70 1.31
C THR A 24 1.63 -3.06 1.94
N THR A 25 0.51 -3.02 1.20
CA THR A 25 -0.80 -3.46 1.73
C THR A 25 -0.79 -4.94 2.10
N LEU A 26 -0.16 -5.80 1.29
CA LEU A 26 0.05 -7.20 1.65
C LEU A 26 0.92 -7.35 2.90
N PHE A 27 2.03 -6.62 2.99
CA PHE A 27 2.89 -6.67 4.18
C PHE A 27 2.16 -6.22 5.44
N PHE A 28 1.50 -5.05 5.42
CA PHE A 28 0.74 -4.54 6.58
C PHE A 28 -0.50 -5.37 6.89
N GLY A 29 -1.10 -6.03 5.89
CA GLY A 29 -2.18 -7.00 6.13
C GLY A 29 -1.75 -8.21 6.95
N THR A 30 -0.46 -8.56 6.95
CA THR A 30 0.10 -9.61 7.85
C THR A 30 0.45 -9.09 9.24
N LYS A 31 0.47 -7.77 9.44
CA LYS A 31 0.75 -7.14 10.73
C LYS A 31 -0.55 -6.95 11.50
N GLY A 32 -0.92 -8.01 12.23
CA GLY A 32 -2.04 -8.03 13.17
C GLY A 32 -1.91 -7.01 14.32
N GLY A 33 -2.90 -6.97 15.21
CA GLY A 33 -2.95 -5.97 16.28
C GLY A 33 -4.08 -6.22 17.29
N TYR A 34 -4.76 -5.16 17.72
CA TYR A 34 -5.83 -5.22 18.72
C TYR A 34 -6.89 -6.30 18.40
N TYR A 35 -7.24 -6.44 17.12
CA TYR A 35 -8.22 -7.42 16.63
C TYR A 35 -7.82 -8.90 16.82
N ASP A 36 -6.54 -9.19 17.07
CA ASP A 36 -6.04 -10.55 17.32
C ASP A 36 -5.81 -10.84 18.82
N THR A 37 -6.25 -9.93 19.69
CA THR A 37 -6.04 -10.06 21.14
C THR A 37 -7.28 -10.60 21.83
N ASP A 38 -7.09 -11.26 22.97
CA ASP A 38 -8.19 -11.73 23.84
C ASP A 38 -9.05 -10.59 24.40
N ALA A 39 -8.57 -9.35 24.34
CA ALA A 39 -9.31 -8.16 24.74
C ALA A 39 -10.31 -7.68 23.66
N TYR A 40 -10.26 -8.25 22.45
CA TYR A 40 -11.19 -7.94 21.39
C TYR A 40 -12.47 -8.79 21.50
N ASP A 41 -13.58 -8.13 21.82
CA ASP A 41 -14.90 -8.77 22.01
C ASP A 41 -15.85 -8.56 20.80
N GLY A 42 -15.29 -8.27 19.62
CA GLY A 42 -16.07 -8.01 18.40
C GLY A 42 -15.90 -9.08 17.33
N ASN A 43 -16.67 -8.97 16.25
CA ASN A 43 -16.59 -9.84 15.07
C ASN A 43 -15.93 -9.15 13.85
N GLY A 44 -15.36 -7.96 14.05
CA GLY A 44 -14.79 -7.13 12.98
C GLY A 44 -15.76 -6.12 12.37
N THR A 45 -17.00 -6.00 12.84
CA THR A 45 -17.97 -5.00 12.36
C THR A 45 -18.37 -3.99 13.43
N ALA A 46 -18.90 -2.85 13.01
CA ALA A 46 -19.64 -1.98 13.92
C ALA A 46 -20.94 -2.68 14.34
N HIS A 47 -21.31 -2.51 15.61
CA HIS A 47 -22.59 -2.93 16.17
C HIS A 47 -23.52 -1.71 16.23
#